data_AF-A0A7H8W4D6-F1
#
_entry.id   AF-A0A7H8W4D6-F1
#
_cell.length_a   1.000
_cell.length_b   1.000
_cell.length_c   1.000
_cell.angle_alpha   90.00
_cell.angle_beta   90.00
_cell.angle_gamma   90.00
#
_symmetry.space_group_name_H-M   'P 1'
#
loop_
_entity.id
_entity.type
_entity.pdbx_description
1 polymer ?
#
loop_
_entity_poly.entity_id
_entity_poly.type
_entity_poly.pdbx_seq_one_letter_code
_entity_poly.pdbx_strand_id
1 'polypeptide(L)'
;MENYAVDEYALCTRFKSKRRKKRLVKEDFEKHLIQLRKLEVELWRKRKDLPLVSLEVPYQKGWQRNFKLRDDIARSSEASFYKELLEKINTWQFSPEKSFERKKKRKRKHVYVEKFQTVKEFSEWEWKSSKLELTEKEKAHFYKRERWCGNCKRYKIHYVFNEPWRYVLRVSPYMITHTKMVDSDLESEIQVIENYIVNHNLRGKTNRLIHGSSRKWSYYEKENPKEISPIKNKSLNVLYQQYIDEMI
;
A
#
# COMPACT_ATOMS: atom_id res chain seq x y z
N MET A 1 -54.67 -43.54 28.86
CA MET A 1 -54.08 -42.45 28.08
C MET A 1 -52.59 -42.65 28.10
N GLU A 2 -52.05 -43.10 26.97
CA GLU A 2 -50.67 -43.57 26.84
C GLU A 2 -49.69 -42.40 27.03
N ASN A 3 -48.68 -42.64 27.85
CA ASN A 3 -47.59 -41.71 28.11
C ASN A 3 -46.71 -41.64 26.85
N TYR A 4 -47.10 -40.81 25.88
CA TYR A 4 -46.21 -40.44 24.78
C TYR A 4 -44.92 -39.88 25.39
N ALA A 5 -43.81 -40.57 25.14
CA ALA A 5 -42.52 -40.10 25.60
C ALA A 5 -42.27 -38.72 24.98
N VAL A 6 -41.70 -37.78 25.74
CA VAL A 6 -41.32 -36.43 25.26
C VAL A 6 -40.55 -36.50 23.93
N ASP A 7 -39.84 -37.61 23.70
CA ASP A 7 -39.10 -37.93 22.48
C ASP A 7 -39.98 -38.20 21.25
N GLU A 8 -41.18 -38.79 21.39
CA GLU A 8 -42.11 -39.03 20.28
C GLU A 8 -42.81 -37.74 19.83
N TYR A 9 -43.12 -36.85 20.79
CA TYR A 9 -43.67 -35.53 20.48
C TYR A 9 -42.64 -34.65 19.76
N ALA A 10 -41.37 -34.74 20.15
CA ALA A 10 -40.25 -34.06 19.52
C ALA A 10 -39.97 -34.53 18.08
N LEU A 11 -40.32 -35.77 17.74
CA LEU A 11 -40.23 -36.33 16.38
C LEU A 11 -41.40 -35.88 15.47
N CYS A 12 -42.61 -35.72 16.02
CA CYS A 12 -43.77 -35.19 15.30
C CYS A 12 -43.63 -33.70 14.98
N THR A 13 -43.00 -32.94 15.87
CA THR A 13 -42.68 -31.53 15.63
C THR A 13 -41.39 -31.41 14.82
N ARG A 14 -41.34 -30.57 13.78
CA ARG A 14 -40.14 -30.30 12.95
C ARG A 14 -39.01 -29.58 13.71
N PHE A 15 -38.77 -29.87 14.99
CA PHE A 15 -37.74 -29.22 15.77
C PHE A 15 -36.35 -29.60 15.25
N LYS A 16 -35.54 -28.57 14.98
CA LYS A 16 -34.15 -28.76 14.57
C LYS A 16 -33.36 -29.36 15.73
N SER A 17 -32.56 -30.39 15.45
CA SER A 17 -31.65 -30.96 16.44
C SER A 17 -30.66 -29.92 16.99
N LYS A 18 -30.15 -30.14 18.21
CA LYS A 18 -29.17 -29.26 18.86
C LYS A 18 -27.95 -28.98 17.97
N ARG A 19 -27.45 -30.01 17.26
CA ARG A 19 -26.35 -29.90 16.29
C ARG A 19 -26.72 -29.00 15.11
N ARG A 20 -27.93 -29.15 14.56
CA ARG A 20 -28.43 -28.33 13.44
C ARG A 20 -28.60 -26.88 13.85
N LYS A 21 -29.12 -26.60 15.06
CA LYS A 21 -29.23 -25.24 15.60
C LYS A 21 -27.85 -24.57 15.72
N LYS A 22 -26.86 -25.25 16.30
CA LYS A 22 -25.48 -24.74 16.41
C LYS A 22 -24.85 -24.45 15.04
N ARG A 23 -25.08 -25.33 14.06
CA ARG A 23 -24.58 -25.14 12.69
C ARG A 23 -25.16 -23.89 12.03
N LEU A 24 -26.48 -23.69 12.14
CA LEU A 24 -27.14 -22.50 11.59
C LEU A 24 -26.58 -21.20 12.16
N VAL A 25 -26.41 -21.13 13.48
CA VAL A 25 -25.81 -19.94 14.14
C VAL A 25 -24.40 -19.66 13.60
N LYS A 26 -23.59 -20.71 13.42
CA LYS A 26 -22.24 -20.56 12.85
C LYS A 26 -22.30 -20.07 11.40
N GLU A 27 -23.14 -20.68 10.56
CA GLU A 27 -23.29 -20.31 9.15
C GLU A 27 -23.81 -18.87 9.00
N ASP A 28 -24.77 -18.45 9.81
CA ASP A 28 -25.31 -17.08 9.79
C ASP A 28 -24.25 -16.07 10.24
N PHE A 29 -23.45 -16.39 11.25
CA PHE A 29 -22.31 -15.57 11.64
C PHE A 29 -21.25 -15.46 10.53
N GLU A 30 -20.93 -16.56 9.85
CA GLU A 30 -19.97 -16.55 8.73
C GLU A 30 -20.50 -15.72 7.54
N LYS A 31 -21.80 -15.81 7.22
CA LYS A 31 -22.45 -14.95 6.22
C LYS A 31 -22.37 -13.47 6.61
N HIS A 32 -22.61 -13.15 7.88
CA HIS A 32 -22.49 -11.78 8.38
C HIS A 32 -21.06 -11.24 8.22
N LEU A 33 -20.03 -12.04 8.50
CA LEU A 33 -18.63 -11.64 8.27
C LEU A 33 -18.32 -11.37 6.79
N ILE A 34 -18.88 -12.18 5.89
CA ILE A 34 -18.72 -11.97 4.44
C ILE A 34 -19.40 -10.66 4.01
N GLN A 35 -20.60 -10.38 4.53
CA GLN A 35 -21.31 -9.13 4.26
C GLN A 35 -20.53 -7.91 4.76
N LEU A 36 -20.03 -7.96 6.00
CA LEU A 36 -19.18 -6.89 6.55
C LEU A 36 -17.95 -6.62 5.68
N ARG A 37 -17.31 -7.66 5.16
CA ARG A 37 -16.17 -7.48 4.26
C ARG A 37 -16.56 -6.84 2.93
N LYS A 38 -17.74 -7.18 2.37
CA LYS A 38 -18.24 -6.53 1.15
C LYS A 38 -18.49 -5.04 1.40
N LEU A 39 -19.18 -4.71 2.50
CA LEU A 39 -19.43 -3.33 2.91
C LEU A 39 -18.13 -2.56 3.11
N GLU A 40 -17.16 -3.15 3.82
CA GLU A 40 -15.83 -2.56 3.98
C GLU A 40 -15.23 -2.23 2.61
N VAL A 41 -15.13 -3.20 1.70
CA VAL A 41 -14.56 -2.98 0.35
C VAL A 41 -15.30 -1.89 -0.42
N GLU A 42 -16.62 -1.82 -0.32
CA GLU A 42 -17.43 -0.77 -0.94
C GLU A 42 -17.14 0.61 -0.36
N LEU A 43 -17.08 0.76 0.97
CA LEU A 43 -16.72 2.02 1.62
C LEU A 43 -15.31 2.47 1.26
N TRP A 44 -14.33 1.55 1.22
CA TRP A 44 -12.98 1.88 0.78
C TRP A 44 -12.91 2.31 -0.69
N ARG A 45 -13.77 1.73 -1.55
CA ARG A 45 -13.89 2.20 -2.95
C ARG A 45 -14.48 3.60 -3.00
N LYS A 46 -15.60 3.85 -2.31
CA LYS A 46 -16.20 5.20 -2.21
C LYS A 46 -15.18 6.22 -1.70
N ARG A 47 -14.46 5.91 -0.62
CA ARG A 47 -13.36 6.74 -0.08
C ARG A 47 -12.26 6.99 -1.12
N LYS A 48 -11.94 5.98 -1.93
CA LYS A 48 -10.93 6.10 -2.98
C LYS A 48 -11.41 6.97 -4.14
N ASP A 49 -12.68 6.90 -4.47
CA ASP A 49 -13.30 7.57 -5.62
C ASP A 49 -13.72 9.03 -5.31
N LEU A 50 -13.58 9.48 -4.05
CA LEU A 50 -13.78 10.88 -3.67
C LEU A 50 -12.91 11.82 -4.52
N PRO A 51 -13.48 12.95 -4.99
CA PRO A 51 -12.79 13.89 -5.86
C PRO A 51 -11.65 14.61 -5.13
N LEU A 52 -10.74 15.17 -5.94
CA LEU A 52 -9.71 16.07 -5.47
C LEU A 52 -10.28 17.49 -5.37
N VAL A 53 -10.08 18.14 -4.23
CA VAL A 53 -10.48 19.53 -3.97
C VAL A 53 -9.24 20.41 -4.05
N SER A 54 -9.34 21.53 -4.77
CA SER A 54 -8.27 22.52 -4.85
C SER A 54 -8.05 23.19 -3.49
N LEU A 55 -6.79 23.33 -3.09
CA LEU A 55 -6.41 24.10 -1.91
C LEU A 55 -6.44 25.60 -2.25
N GLU A 56 -6.95 26.40 -1.31
CA GLU A 56 -6.93 27.87 -1.44
C GLU A 56 -5.50 28.40 -1.55
N VAL A 57 -4.59 27.85 -0.75
CA VAL A 57 -3.17 28.20 -0.76
C VAL A 57 -2.34 26.94 -1.03
N PRO A 58 -1.81 26.77 -2.26
CA PRO A 58 -0.86 25.73 -2.55
C PRO A 58 0.39 25.86 -1.70
N TYR A 59 0.90 24.75 -1.18
CA TYR A 59 2.11 24.74 -0.35
C TYR A 59 3.20 23.84 -0.93
N GLN A 60 4.45 24.15 -0.62
CA GLN A 60 5.59 23.34 -1.02
C GLN A 60 5.80 22.19 -0.02
N LYS A 61 5.69 20.94 -0.46
CA LYS A 61 6.00 19.76 0.38
C LYS A 61 7.48 19.38 0.34
N GLY A 62 8.18 19.75 -0.73
CA GLY A 62 9.59 19.45 -0.90
C GLY A 62 10.07 19.82 -2.29
N TRP A 63 10.93 18.99 -2.85
CA TRP A 63 11.50 19.14 -4.18
C TRP A 63 11.23 17.90 -5.01
N GLN A 64 11.06 18.13 -6.30
CA GLN A 64 11.02 17.07 -7.30
C GLN A 64 12.11 17.31 -8.33
N ARG A 65 12.58 16.23 -8.93
CA ARG A 65 13.46 16.31 -10.08
C ARG A 65 13.07 15.32 -11.15
N ASN A 66 13.16 15.78 -12.38
CA ASN A 66 12.84 15.04 -13.59
C ASN A 66 13.85 15.41 -14.67
N PHE A 67 13.78 14.72 -15.80
CA PHE A 67 14.60 15.05 -16.95
C PHE A 67 13.91 16.11 -17.81
N LYS A 68 14.71 17.04 -18.32
CA LYS A 68 14.37 18.01 -19.37
C LYS A 68 15.30 17.76 -20.56
N LEU A 69 14.80 17.96 -21.78
CA LEU A 69 15.64 18.00 -22.97
C LEU A 69 16.69 19.12 -22.83
N ARG A 70 17.95 18.82 -23.18
CA ARG A 70 19.02 19.81 -23.23
C ARG A 70 18.69 20.90 -24.26
N ASP A 71 19.01 22.15 -23.94
CA ASP A 71 18.55 23.30 -24.74
C ASP A 71 19.09 23.31 -26.18
N ASP A 72 20.30 22.76 -26.42
CA ASP A 72 20.88 22.66 -27.77
C ASP A 72 20.05 21.73 -28.69
N ILE A 73 19.60 20.60 -28.14
CA ILE A 73 18.77 19.63 -28.87
C ILE A 73 17.34 20.17 -29.00
N ALA A 74 16.86 20.94 -28.02
CA ALA A 74 15.56 21.58 -28.10
C ALA A 74 15.46 22.59 -29.26
N ARG A 75 16.59 23.09 -29.78
CA ARG A 75 16.65 23.96 -30.97
C ARG A 75 16.86 23.20 -32.28
N SER A 76 17.13 21.90 -32.23
CA SER A 76 17.38 21.10 -33.43
C SER A 76 16.07 20.64 -34.09
N SER A 77 16.17 20.13 -35.32
CA SER A 77 15.04 19.54 -36.05
C SER A 77 14.45 18.31 -35.35
N GLU A 78 15.26 17.58 -34.57
CA GLU A 78 14.85 16.36 -33.85
C GLU A 78 14.22 16.67 -32.47
N ALA A 79 14.03 17.94 -32.12
CA ALA A 79 13.54 18.35 -30.80
C ALA A 79 12.18 17.72 -30.45
N SER A 80 11.25 17.67 -31.41
CA SER A 80 9.92 17.08 -31.22
C SER A 80 10.00 15.61 -30.86
N PHE A 81 10.80 14.84 -31.60
CA PHE A 81 11.00 13.41 -31.37
C PHE A 81 11.52 13.11 -29.97
N TYR A 82 12.60 13.77 -29.52
CA TYR A 82 13.14 13.51 -28.18
C TYR A 82 12.24 14.04 -27.08
N LYS A 83 11.42 15.06 -27.34
CA LYS A 83 10.43 15.53 -26.37
C LYS A 83 9.32 14.50 -26.16
N GLU A 84 8.76 13.96 -27.25
CA GLU A 84 7.75 12.89 -27.20
C GLU A 84 8.31 11.62 -26.55
N LEU A 85 9.54 11.22 -26.93
CA LEU A 85 10.20 10.09 -26.31
C LEU A 85 10.37 10.32 -24.80
N LEU A 86 10.87 11.49 -24.41
CA LEU A 86 11.08 11.85 -23.02
C LEU A 86 9.80 11.76 -22.19
N GLU A 87 8.65 12.19 -22.71
CA GLU A 87 7.36 12.07 -22.01
C GLU A 87 7.03 10.62 -21.62
N LYS A 88 7.36 9.65 -22.48
CA LYS A 88 7.13 8.22 -22.25
C LYS A 88 8.11 7.61 -21.24
N ILE A 89 9.35 8.10 -21.20
CA ILE A 89 10.45 7.49 -20.44
C ILE A 89 10.89 8.31 -19.22
N ASN A 90 10.29 9.47 -18.97
CA ASN A 90 10.69 10.34 -17.87
C ASN A 90 10.53 9.64 -16.51
N THR A 91 11.42 9.95 -15.58
CA THR A 91 11.36 9.45 -14.21
C THR A 91 11.27 10.62 -13.24
N TRP A 92 10.43 10.48 -12.23
CA TRP A 92 10.24 11.48 -11.20
C TRP A 92 10.85 10.99 -9.90
N GLN A 93 11.62 11.85 -9.25
CA GLN A 93 12.10 11.62 -7.89
C GLN A 93 11.71 12.77 -6.99
N PHE A 94 11.29 12.45 -5.78
CA PHE A 94 10.90 13.40 -4.76
C PHE A 94 11.88 13.34 -3.59
N SER A 95 12.17 14.50 -3.00
CA SER A 95 13.05 14.67 -1.85
C SER A 95 12.56 15.83 -0.99
N PRO A 96 12.68 15.76 0.35
CA PRO A 96 12.46 16.94 1.20
C PRO A 96 13.47 18.06 0.91
N GLU A 97 14.71 17.71 0.58
CA GLU A 97 15.82 18.65 0.33
C GLU A 97 16.13 18.80 -1.17
N LYS A 98 16.56 20.00 -1.58
CA LYS A 98 16.90 20.35 -2.98
C LYS A 98 18.13 19.61 -3.51
N SER A 99 19.02 19.14 -2.64
CA SER A 99 20.28 18.48 -3.00
C SER A 99 20.08 17.06 -3.54
N PHE A 100 18.96 16.40 -3.22
CA PHE A 100 18.72 14.98 -3.55
C PHE A 100 19.87 14.05 -3.14
N GLU A 101 20.48 14.34 -2.00
CA GLU A 101 21.55 13.52 -1.46
C GLU A 101 21.00 12.34 -0.67
N ARG A 102 21.78 11.26 -0.63
CA ARG A 102 21.52 10.12 0.26
C ARG A 102 22.73 9.89 1.16
N LYS A 103 22.43 9.60 2.42
CA LYS A 103 23.44 9.24 3.41
C LYS A 103 23.97 7.84 3.10
N LYS A 104 25.25 7.72 2.76
CA LYS A 104 25.93 6.44 2.49
C LYS A 104 27.05 6.23 3.51
N LYS A 105 27.10 5.05 4.12
CA LYS A 105 28.21 4.68 5.01
C LYS A 105 29.46 4.35 4.19
N ARG A 106 30.59 5.00 4.49
CA ARG A 106 31.92 4.72 3.92
C ARG A 106 32.92 4.69 5.05
N LYS A 107 33.66 3.57 5.18
CA LYS A 107 34.73 3.39 6.19
C LYS A 107 34.35 3.93 7.58
N ARG A 108 33.21 3.45 8.11
CA ARG A 108 32.62 3.83 9.42
C ARG A 108 32.04 5.26 9.54
N LYS A 109 32.28 6.17 8.61
CA LYS A 109 31.64 7.50 8.56
C LYS A 109 30.43 7.52 7.63
N HIS A 110 29.52 8.47 7.83
CA HIS A 110 28.43 8.73 6.89
C HIS A 110 28.80 9.91 6.00
N VAL A 111 28.68 9.71 4.69
CA VAL A 111 28.95 10.73 3.67
C VAL A 111 27.67 10.91 2.87
N TYR A 112 27.32 12.16 2.58
CA TYR A 112 26.24 12.49 1.68
C TYR A 112 26.72 12.35 0.25
N VAL A 113 25.97 11.62 -0.56
CA VAL A 113 26.30 11.38 -1.96
C VAL A 113 25.05 11.66 -2.77
N GLU A 114 25.20 12.38 -3.88
CA GLU A 114 24.11 12.60 -4.82
C GLU A 114 23.45 11.28 -5.20
N LYS A 115 22.12 11.27 -5.13
CA LYS A 115 21.34 10.12 -5.58
C LYS A 115 21.44 10.10 -7.11
N PHE A 116 21.95 9.02 -7.68
CA PHE A 116 21.95 8.82 -9.12
C PHE A 116 20.53 8.59 -9.63
N GLN A 117 20.17 9.21 -10.76
CA GLN A 117 18.90 9.02 -11.43
C GLN A 117 19.14 8.81 -12.91
N THR A 118 18.47 7.83 -13.47
CA THR A 118 18.43 7.55 -14.90
C THR A 118 17.01 7.67 -15.42
N VAL A 119 16.91 7.86 -16.72
CA VAL A 119 15.67 7.72 -17.47
C VAL A 119 15.16 6.27 -17.34
N LYS A 120 13.86 6.04 -17.59
CA LYS A 120 13.23 4.73 -17.39
C LYS A 120 13.96 3.64 -18.16
N GLU A 121 14.45 2.65 -17.43
CA GLU A 121 14.96 1.39 -17.97
C GLU A 121 13.78 0.43 -18.13
N PHE A 122 13.74 -0.33 -19.22
CA PHE A 122 12.70 -1.34 -19.44
C PHE A 122 13.22 -2.73 -19.10
N SER A 123 12.43 -3.52 -18.39
CA SER A 123 12.70 -4.95 -18.24
C SER A 123 12.36 -5.72 -19.52
N GLU A 124 12.91 -6.92 -19.66
CA GLU A 124 12.60 -7.79 -20.82
C GLU A 124 11.10 -8.04 -21.03
N TRP A 125 10.36 -8.23 -19.93
CA TRP A 125 8.91 -8.46 -19.98
C TRP A 125 8.14 -7.22 -20.43
N GLU A 126 8.53 -6.03 -19.96
CA GLU A 126 7.93 -4.77 -20.40
C GLU A 126 8.27 -4.50 -21.87
N TRP A 127 9.49 -4.82 -22.30
CA TRP A 127 9.94 -4.66 -23.69
C TRP A 127 9.12 -5.49 -24.68
N LYS A 128 8.77 -6.71 -24.29
CA LYS A 128 7.94 -7.64 -25.07
C LYS A 128 6.43 -7.39 -24.93
N SER A 129 6.03 -6.49 -24.03
CA SER A 129 4.60 -6.25 -23.77
C SER A 129 3.96 -5.46 -24.92
N SER A 130 2.74 -5.85 -25.29
CA SER A 130 1.90 -5.07 -26.23
C SER A 130 1.48 -3.71 -25.68
N LYS A 131 1.62 -3.48 -24.37
CA LYS A 131 1.32 -2.20 -23.70
C LYS A 131 2.43 -1.16 -23.85
N LEU A 132 3.55 -1.51 -24.48
CA LEU A 132 4.67 -0.60 -24.66
C LEU A 132 4.42 0.31 -25.86
N GLU A 133 4.08 1.57 -25.58
CA GLU A 133 3.78 2.61 -26.57
C GLU A 133 5.04 3.22 -27.21
N LEU A 134 6.06 2.38 -27.50
CA LEU A 134 7.27 2.81 -28.18
C LEU A 134 7.24 2.44 -29.67
N THR A 135 7.48 3.44 -30.51
CA THR A 135 7.66 3.26 -31.95
C THR A 135 8.99 2.54 -32.24
N GLU A 136 9.11 1.86 -33.38
CA GLU A 136 10.34 1.16 -33.76
C GLU A 136 11.57 2.08 -33.81
N LYS A 137 11.37 3.33 -34.28
CA LYS A 137 12.41 4.37 -34.26
C LYS A 137 12.89 4.67 -32.83
N GLU A 138 11.97 4.84 -31.89
CA GLU A 138 12.30 5.07 -30.48
C GLU A 138 13.03 3.89 -29.87
N LYS A 139 12.62 2.66 -30.20
CA LYS A 139 13.27 1.43 -29.73
C LYS A 139 14.73 1.32 -30.15
N ALA A 140 15.10 1.87 -31.31
CA ALA A 140 16.48 1.87 -31.78
C ALA A 140 17.44 2.66 -30.86
N HIS A 141 16.93 3.60 -30.06
CA HIS A 141 17.73 4.35 -29.08
C HIS A 141 17.96 3.59 -27.76
N PHE A 142 17.55 2.32 -27.66
CA PHE A 142 17.79 1.48 -26.50
C PHE A 142 18.72 0.34 -26.86
N TYR A 143 19.66 0.05 -25.95
CA TYR A 143 20.54 -1.09 -26.07
C TYR A 143 20.25 -2.12 -24.98
N LYS A 144 20.48 -3.39 -25.32
CA LYS A 144 20.31 -4.50 -24.39
C LYS A 144 21.49 -4.54 -23.43
N ARG A 145 21.21 -4.55 -22.12
CA ARG A 145 22.21 -4.64 -21.05
C ARG A 145 21.84 -5.72 -20.04
N GLU A 146 22.77 -6.59 -19.74
CA GLU A 146 22.59 -7.63 -18.72
C GLU A 146 23.15 -7.15 -17.36
N ARG A 147 22.36 -7.31 -16.30
CA ARG A 147 22.73 -6.92 -14.94
C ARG A 147 22.41 -8.06 -13.98
N TRP A 148 23.34 -8.36 -13.08
CA TRP A 148 23.09 -9.29 -11.97
C TRP A 148 22.05 -8.69 -11.01
N CYS A 149 20.95 -9.41 -10.79
CA CYS A 149 19.93 -9.03 -9.83
C CYS A 149 20.15 -9.78 -8.51
N GLY A 150 20.63 -9.08 -7.47
CA GLY A 150 20.90 -9.67 -6.16
C GLY A 150 19.67 -10.33 -5.50
N ASN A 151 18.49 -9.71 -5.64
CA ASN A 151 17.24 -10.24 -5.07
C ASN A 151 16.81 -11.57 -5.69
N CYS A 152 17.00 -11.73 -7.00
CA CYS A 152 16.62 -12.95 -7.71
C CYS A 152 17.79 -13.92 -7.92
N LYS A 153 19.02 -13.55 -7.52
CA LYS A 153 20.27 -14.29 -7.73
C LYS A 153 20.43 -14.79 -9.17
N ARG A 154 20.08 -13.95 -10.16
CA ARG A 154 20.21 -14.26 -11.59
C ARG A 154 20.47 -13.01 -12.41
N TYR A 155 21.05 -13.19 -13.60
CA TYR A 155 21.14 -12.14 -14.60
C TYR A 155 19.75 -11.78 -15.13
N LYS A 156 19.50 -10.48 -15.25
CA LYS A 156 18.31 -9.93 -15.87
C LYS A 156 18.70 -8.99 -16.99
N ILE A 157 17.93 -9.05 -18.07
CA ILE A 157 18.07 -8.19 -19.23
C ILE A 157 17.27 -6.91 -18.98
N HIS A 158 17.92 -5.78 -19.20
CA HIS A 158 17.34 -4.44 -19.18
C HIS A 158 17.66 -3.72 -20.48
N TYR A 159 16.70 -2.98 -21.00
CA TYR A 159 16.90 -2.09 -22.14
C TYR A 159 17.16 -0.68 -21.61
N VAL A 160 18.35 -0.16 -21.90
CA VAL A 160 18.85 1.12 -21.37
C VAL A 160 18.95 2.12 -22.51
N PHE A 161 18.57 3.36 -22.25
CA PHE A 161 18.67 4.44 -23.22
C PHE A 161 20.15 4.73 -23.56
N ASN A 162 20.47 4.82 -24.85
CA ASN A 162 21.84 4.91 -25.35
C ASN A 162 22.46 6.32 -25.16
N GLU A 163 21.65 7.37 -25.23
CA GLU A 163 22.15 8.75 -25.33
C GLU A 163 21.77 9.62 -24.11
N PRO A 164 22.13 9.24 -22.87
CA PRO A 164 21.66 9.90 -21.65
C PRO A 164 22.05 11.39 -21.58
N TRP A 165 23.11 11.81 -22.28
CA TRP A 165 23.57 13.20 -22.35
C TRP A 165 22.57 14.15 -23.03
N ARG A 166 21.60 13.63 -23.78
CA ARG A 166 20.53 14.44 -24.38
C ARG A 166 19.58 15.04 -23.34
N TYR A 167 19.51 14.43 -22.17
CA TYR A 167 18.62 14.83 -21.10
C TYR A 167 19.40 15.34 -19.88
N VAL A 168 18.93 16.45 -19.32
CA VAL A 168 19.53 17.08 -18.14
C VAL A 168 18.52 17.03 -16.99
N LEU A 169 19.00 16.79 -15.78
CA LEU A 169 18.15 16.83 -14.59
C LEU A 169 17.73 18.28 -14.30
N ARG A 170 16.42 18.47 -14.14
CA ARG A 170 15.82 19.72 -13.69
C ARG A 170 15.24 19.49 -12.30
N VAL A 171 15.61 20.34 -11.36
CA VAL A 171 15.03 20.37 -10.01
C VAL A 171 13.99 21.48 -9.94
N SER A 172 12.80 21.16 -9.41
CA SER A 172 11.71 22.12 -9.19
C SER A 172 11.05 21.90 -7.82
N PRO A 173 10.39 22.91 -7.24
CA PRO A 173 9.62 22.72 -6.03
C PRO A 173 8.47 21.74 -6.29
N TYR A 174 8.22 20.86 -5.33
CA TYR A 174 7.06 19.96 -5.34
C TYR A 174 5.91 20.64 -4.60
N MET A 175 5.02 21.27 -5.37
CA MET A 175 3.84 21.98 -4.88
C MET A 175 2.66 21.02 -4.79
N ILE A 176 1.96 21.06 -3.65
CA ILE A 176 0.66 20.41 -3.48
C ILE A 176 -0.42 21.46 -3.70
N THR A 177 -1.24 21.24 -4.72
CA THR A 177 -2.33 22.13 -5.12
C THR A 177 -3.71 21.57 -4.80
N HIS A 178 -3.83 20.25 -4.65
CA HIS A 178 -5.09 19.58 -4.39
C HIS A 178 -4.94 18.62 -3.21
N THR A 179 -6.02 18.47 -2.46
CA THR A 179 -6.16 17.46 -1.41
C THR A 179 -7.38 16.60 -1.70
N LYS A 180 -7.40 15.40 -1.13
CA LYS A 180 -8.57 14.55 -1.27
C LYS A 180 -9.72 15.09 -0.42
N MET A 181 -10.93 15.11 -0.97
CA MET A 181 -12.13 15.40 -0.19
C MET A 181 -12.25 14.40 0.96
N VAL A 182 -12.69 14.87 2.12
CA VAL A 182 -12.99 14.03 3.29
C VAL A 182 -14.49 14.14 3.54
N ASP A 183 -15.16 12.99 3.54
CA ASP A 183 -16.58 12.87 3.87
C ASP A 183 -16.68 12.32 5.31
N SER A 184 -17.26 13.12 6.21
CA SER A 184 -17.35 12.79 7.64
C SER A 184 -18.21 11.56 7.89
N ASP A 185 -19.30 11.41 7.15
CA ASP A 185 -20.27 10.33 7.36
C ASP A 185 -19.65 9.01 6.91
N LEU A 186 -18.99 9.03 5.75
CA LEU A 186 -18.26 7.88 5.23
C LEU A 186 -17.13 7.43 6.18
N GLU A 187 -16.32 8.36 6.70
CA GLU A 187 -15.24 8.03 7.65
C GLU A 187 -15.81 7.48 8.97
N SER A 188 -16.94 8.02 9.44
CA SER A 188 -17.65 7.50 10.61
C SER A 188 -18.11 6.05 10.40
N GLU A 189 -18.73 5.74 9.26
CA GLU A 189 -19.16 4.37 8.91
C GLU A 189 -17.98 3.40 8.86
N ILE A 190 -16.86 3.79 8.24
CA ILE A 190 -15.63 2.99 8.21
C ILE A 190 -15.15 2.72 9.64
N GLN A 191 -15.10 3.77 10.47
CA GLN A 191 -14.61 3.66 11.84
C GLN A 191 -15.46 2.71 12.68
N VAL A 192 -16.79 2.73 12.53
CA VAL A 192 -17.70 1.81 13.24
C VAL A 192 -17.40 0.35 12.87
N ILE A 193 -17.23 0.05 11.58
CA ILE A 193 -16.92 -1.30 11.11
C ILE A 193 -15.53 -1.75 11.59
N GLU A 194 -14.53 -0.87 11.49
CA GLU A 194 -13.18 -1.16 11.96
C GLU A 194 -13.16 -1.44 13.46
N ASN A 195 -13.84 -0.62 14.27
CA ASN A 195 -13.96 -0.81 15.71
C ASN A 195 -14.57 -2.17 16.03
N TYR A 196 -15.64 -2.57 15.34
CA TYR A 196 -16.25 -3.88 15.53
C TYR A 196 -15.29 -5.03 15.17
N ILE A 197 -14.58 -4.94 14.03
CA ILE A 197 -13.64 -5.98 13.59
C ILE A 197 -12.46 -6.12 14.56
N VAL A 198 -11.89 -5.00 15.01
CA VAL A 198 -10.76 -4.96 15.93
C VAL A 198 -11.17 -5.45 17.32
N ASN A 199 -12.30 -4.98 17.86
CA ASN A 199 -12.76 -5.36 19.19
C ASN A 199 -13.07 -6.86 19.33
N HIS A 200 -13.44 -7.52 18.24
CA HIS A 200 -13.81 -8.94 18.23
C HIS A 200 -12.79 -9.83 17.50
N ASN A 201 -11.62 -9.31 17.14
CA ASN A 201 -10.54 -10.05 16.47
C ASN A 201 -10.99 -10.80 15.21
N LEU A 202 -11.93 -10.23 14.46
CA LEU A 202 -12.63 -10.94 13.38
C LEU A 202 -11.82 -11.08 12.10
N ARG A 203 -10.76 -10.25 11.94
CA ARG A 203 -9.97 -10.15 10.70
C ARG A 203 -9.42 -11.49 10.23
N GLY A 204 -8.86 -12.29 11.15
CA GLY A 204 -8.31 -13.61 10.81
C GLY A 204 -9.38 -14.60 10.37
N LYS A 205 -10.54 -14.60 11.07
CA LYS A 205 -11.67 -15.46 10.72
C LYS A 205 -12.25 -15.08 9.35
N THR A 206 -12.46 -13.80 9.11
CA THR A 206 -12.94 -13.27 7.81
C THR A 206 -11.98 -13.62 6.68
N ASN A 207 -10.67 -13.42 6.85
CA ASN A 207 -9.67 -13.76 5.84
C ASN A 207 -9.63 -15.26 5.52
N ARG A 208 -9.76 -16.12 6.55
CA ARG A 208 -9.83 -17.57 6.34
C ARG A 208 -11.05 -17.98 5.54
N LEU A 209 -12.20 -17.35 5.78
CA LEU A 209 -13.45 -17.63 5.06
C LEU A 209 -13.36 -17.25 3.58
N ILE A 210 -12.68 -16.14 3.25
CA ILE A 210 -12.68 -15.57 1.90
C ILE A 210 -11.51 -16.09 1.06
N HIS A 211 -10.31 -16.13 1.63
CA HIS A 211 -9.07 -16.43 0.91
C HIS A 211 -8.54 -17.84 1.20
N GLY A 212 -9.26 -18.64 1.99
CA GLY A 212 -8.86 -20.01 2.39
C GLY A 212 -7.66 -20.07 3.35
N SER A 213 -7.02 -18.93 3.62
CA SER A 213 -5.85 -18.83 4.50
C SER A 213 -5.90 -17.52 5.28
N SER A 214 -5.59 -17.60 6.57
CA SER A 214 -5.36 -16.45 7.44
C SER A 214 -3.87 -16.36 7.75
N ARG A 215 -3.04 -16.05 6.75
CA ARG A 215 -1.63 -15.72 7.02
C ARG A 215 -1.59 -14.42 7.82
N LYS A 216 -1.14 -14.53 9.07
CA LYS A 216 -0.85 -13.39 9.93
C LYS A 216 0.42 -12.71 9.41
N TRP A 217 0.31 -11.46 8.98
CA TRP A 217 1.48 -10.64 8.67
C TRP A 217 1.95 -9.99 9.98
N SER A 218 2.87 -10.65 10.69
CA SER A 218 3.27 -10.26 12.05
C SER A 218 3.80 -8.81 12.16
N TYR A 219 4.24 -8.22 11.05
CA TYR A 219 4.76 -6.85 11.03
C TYR A 219 3.72 -5.76 11.31
N TYR A 220 2.42 -6.02 11.04
CA TYR A 220 1.34 -5.06 11.24
C TYR A 220 0.34 -5.47 12.32
N GLU A 221 0.57 -6.59 13.01
CA GLU A 221 -0.26 -7.00 14.13
C GLU A 221 0.07 -6.11 15.34
N LYS A 222 -0.74 -5.08 15.55
CA LYS A 222 -0.84 -4.43 16.85
C LYS A 222 -1.66 -5.33 17.76
N GLU A 223 -1.25 -5.46 19.00
CA GLU A 223 -2.02 -6.16 20.02
C GLU A 223 -3.38 -5.48 20.19
N ASN A 224 -4.40 -6.28 20.48
CA ASN A 224 -5.73 -5.74 20.67
C ASN A 224 -5.70 -4.76 21.81
N PRO A 225 -6.22 -3.53 21.64
CA PRO A 225 -6.15 -2.51 22.68
C PRO A 225 -6.79 -2.96 24.00
N LYS A 226 -7.75 -3.89 23.95
CA LYS A 226 -8.39 -4.51 25.12
C LYS A 226 -7.55 -5.60 25.81
N GLU A 227 -6.59 -6.18 25.09
CA GLU A 227 -5.71 -7.26 25.57
C GLU A 227 -4.32 -6.73 25.94
N ILE A 228 -4.04 -5.43 25.72
CA ILE A 228 -2.82 -4.77 26.19
C ILE A 228 -2.91 -4.70 27.72
N SER A 229 -2.09 -5.49 28.40
CA SER A 229 -2.01 -5.39 29.85
C SER A 229 -1.39 -4.05 30.25
N PRO A 230 -1.93 -3.36 31.27
CA PRO A 230 -1.40 -2.06 31.74
C PRO A 230 0.00 -2.18 32.34
N ILE A 231 0.47 -3.40 32.57
CA ILE A 231 1.77 -3.78 33.12
C ILE A 231 2.79 -4.02 31.98
N LYS A 232 2.32 -4.19 30.75
CA LYS A 232 3.16 -4.50 29.59
C LYS A 232 4.19 -3.41 29.36
N ASN A 233 5.45 -3.80 29.17
CA ASN A 233 6.61 -2.92 28.97
C ASN A 233 6.93 -1.98 30.15
N LYS A 234 6.26 -2.11 31.30
CA LYS A 234 6.69 -1.44 32.54
C LYS A 234 7.79 -2.27 33.20
N SER A 235 8.84 -1.59 33.68
CA SER A 235 9.87 -2.25 34.49
C SER A 235 9.33 -2.56 35.89
N LEU A 236 9.90 -3.57 36.54
CA LEU A 236 9.49 -4.00 37.88
C LEU A 236 9.53 -2.85 38.91
N ASN A 237 10.53 -1.97 38.80
CA ASN A 237 10.68 -0.80 39.66
C ASN A 237 9.54 0.22 39.48
N VAL A 238 9.08 0.44 38.24
CA VAL A 238 7.98 1.39 37.96
C VAL A 238 6.67 0.85 38.52
N LEU A 239 6.44 -0.46 38.45
CA LEU A 239 5.27 -1.10 39.05
C LEU A 239 5.30 -1.02 40.57
N TYR A 240 6.48 -1.19 41.18
CA TYR A 240 6.65 -1.11 42.62
C TYR A 240 6.40 0.31 43.15
N GLN A 241 6.87 1.34 42.44
CA GLN A 241 6.58 2.73 42.80
C GLN A 241 5.09 3.06 42.68
N GLN A 242 4.42 2.62 41.60
CA GLN A 242 2.97 2.79 41.46
C GLN A 242 2.18 2.15 42.60
N TYR A 243 2.62 0.97 43.07
CA TYR A 243 2.01 0.30 44.22
C TYR A 243 2.20 1.07 45.53
N ILE A 244 3.38 1.68 45.75
CA ILE A 244 3.64 2.51 46.94
C ILE A 244 2.79 3.79 46.89
N ASP A 245 2.72 4.44 45.72
CA ASP A 245 1.96 5.68 45.52
C ASP A 245 0.44 5.49 45.70
N GLU A 246 -0.11 4.31 45.37
CA GLU A 246 -1.53 3.96 45.57
C GLU A 246 -1.88 3.61 47.03
N MET A 247 -0.88 3.35 47.88
CA MET A 247 -1.04 2.95 49.29
C MET A 247 -0.94 4.12 50.28
N ILE A 248 -0.62 5.33 49.80
CA ILE A 248 -0.55 6.59 50.56
C ILE A 248 -1.83 7.39 50.32
#